data_AF-A0A6A0AMC2-F1
#
_entry.id   AF-A0A6A0AMC2-F1
#
_cell.length_a   1.000
_cell.length_b   1.000
_cell.length_c   1.000
_cell.angle_alpha   90.00
_cell.angle_beta   90.00
_cell.angle_gamma   90.00
#
_symmetry.space_group_name_H-M   'P 1'
#
loop_
_entity.id
_entity.type
_entity.pdbx_description
1 polymer ?
#
loop_
_entity_poly.entity_id
_entity_poly.type
_entity_poly.pdbx_seq_one_letter_code
_entity_poly.pdbx_strand_id
1 'polypeptide(L)' 'MELTGCARLVLRLSCDAPDLDLHATLVDEYPPSQDWPQGFSMNLASGIARARFRQGHLEHE' A
#
# COMPACT_ATOMS: atom_id res chain seq x y z
N MET A 1 -18.51 6.78 -6.10
CA MET A 1 -18.01 5.72 -7.00
C MET A 1 -17.91 4.44 -6.18
N GLU A 2 -18.27 3.29 -6.73
CA GLU A 2 -18.15 2.00 -6.06
C GLU A 2 -17.11 1.15 -6.81
N LEU A 3 -16.22 0.48 -6.07
CA LEU A 3 -15.20 -0.43 -6.60
C LEU A 3 -15.26 -1.75 -5.83
N THR A 4 -15.10 -2.87 -6.54
CA THR A 4 -15.10 -4.21 -5.93
C THR A 4 -13.98 -5.05 -6.53
N GLY A 5 -13.22 -5.77 -5.68
CA GLY A 5 -12.13 -6.65 -6.09
C GLY A 5 -10.88 -6.49 -5.24
N CYS A 6 -9.85 -7.27 -5.54
CA CYS A 6 -8.55 -7.15 -4.88
C CYS A 6 -7.75 -5.98 -5.47
N ALA A 7 -7.34 -5.04 -4.63
CA ALA A 7 -6.40 -4.00 -5.03
C ALA A 7 -5.04 -4.60 -5.38
N ARG A 8 -4.47 -4.21 -6.52
CA ARG A 8 -3.11 -4.60 -6.94
C ARG A 8 -2.26 -3.35 -7.09
N LEU A 9 -1.16 -3.30 -6.33
CA LEU A 9 -0.13 -2.28 -6.49
C LEU A 9 0.89 -2.75 -7.54
N VAL A 10 1.11 -1.93 -8.58
CA VAL A 10 2.19 -2.13 -9.55
C VAL A 10 3.18 -0.99 -9.38
N LEU A 11 4.39 -1.29 -8.89
CA LEU A 11 5.41 -0.31 -8.59
C LEU A 11 6.63 -0.49 -9.51
N ARG A 12 7.14 0.60 -10.06
CA ARG A 12 8.49 0.68 -10.64
C ARG A 12 9.32 1.57 -9.72
N LEU A 13 10.45 1.07 -9.24
CA LEU A 13 11.29 1.77 -8.29
C LEU A 13 12.77 1.52 -8.58
N SER A 14 13.60 2.44 -8.10
CA SER A 14 15.06 2.31 -8.01
C SER A 14 15.46 2.68 -6.60
N CYS A 15 16.39 1.93 -6.01
CA CYS A 15 16.96 2.21 -4.71
C CYS A 15 18.45 1.86 -4.77
N ASP A 16 19.27 2.64 -4.07
CA ASP A 16 20.70 2.44 -3.88
C ASP A 16 21.01 1.54 -2.67
N ALA A 17 20.03 1.33 -1.78
CA ALA A 17 20.14 0.37 -0.70
C ALA A 17 20.14 -1.09 -1.24
N PRO A 18 20.86 -2.02 -0.58
CA PRO A 18 20.89 -3.43 -0.99
C PRO A 18 19.53 -4.16 -0.94
N ASP A 19 18.63 -3.77 -0.03
CA ASP A 19 17.27 -4.30 0.12
C ASP A 19 16.37 -3.26 0.82
N LEU A 20 15.05 -3.41 0.68
CA LEU A 20 14.08 -2.56 1.36
C LEU A 20 12.73 -3.24 1.59
N ASP A 21 12.03 -2.82 2.64
CA ASP A 21 10.63 -3.14 2.89
C ASP A 21 9.75 -2.02 2.30
N LEU A 22 8.85 -2.40 1.40
CA LEU A 22 7.83 -1.53 0.81
C LEU A 22 6.55 -1.67 1.61
N HIS A 23 6.08 -0.57 2.19
CA HIS A 23 4.76 -0.49 2.80
C HIS A 23 3.89 0.48 1.99
N ALA A 24 2.68 0.05 1.64
CA ALA A 24 1.73 0.87 0.91
C ALA A 24 0.33 0.73 1.50
N THR A 25 -0.37 1.86 1.57
CA THR A 25 -1.77 1.93 2.00
C THR A 25 -2.57 2.64 0.92
N LEU A 26 -3.67 2.02 0.48
CA LEU A 26 -4.70 2.68 -0.30
C LEU A 26 -5.66 3.37 0.69
N VAL A 27 -5.78 4.68 0.56
CA VAL A 27 -6.63 5.50 1.44
C VAL A 27 -7.74 6.20 0.65
N ASP A 28 -8.89 6.35 1.30
CA ASP A 28 -9.91 7.33 0.91
C ASP A 28 -9.76 8.57 1.81
N GLU A 29 -9.50 9.72 1.19
CA GLU A 29 -9.23 10.98 1.90
C GLU A 29 -10.51 11.81 1.97
N TYR A 30 -11.06 11.93 3.18
CA TYR A 30 -12.23 12.76 3.44
C TYR A 30 -11.80 14.17 3.83
N PRO A 31 -12.45 15.22 3.26
CA PRO A 31 -12.14 16.60 3.60
C PRO A 31 -12.49 16.91 5.07
N PRO A 32 -11.93 18.00 5.63
CA PRO A 32 -12.36 18.54 6.91
C PRO A 32 -13.89 18.69 7.03
N SER A 33 -14.42 18.31 8.17
CA SER A 33 -15.83 18.44 8.54
C SER A 33 -15.97 18.94 9.97
N GLN A 34 -17.20 19.20 10.41
CA GLN A 34 -17.47 19.65 11.78
C GLN A 34 -17.00 18.64 12.83
N ASP A 35 -17.22 17.35 12.57
CA ASP A 35 -16.82 16.26 13.47
C ASP A 35 -15.34 15.87 13.29
N TRP A 36 -14.78 16.15 12.12
CA TRP A 36 -13.39 15.87 11.77
C TRP A 36 -12.70 17.10 11.19
N PRO A 37 -12.30 18.09 12.03
CA PRO A 37 -11.76 19.37 11.54
C PRO A 37 -10.47 19.27 10.72
N GLN A 38 -9.77 18.13 10.79
CA GLN A 38 -8.54 17.87 10.03
C GLN A 38 -8.76 16.95 8.81
N GLY A 39 -10.01 16.54 8.55
CA GLY A 39 -10.33 15.49 7.60
C GLY A 39 -10.09 14.09 8.18
N PHE A 40 -10.21 13.08 7.33
CA PHE A 40 -10.02 11.68 7.72
C PHE A 40 -9.47 10.84 6.57
N SER A 41 -8.30 10.22 6.80
CA SER A 41 -7.68 9.29 5.85
C SER A 41 -8.11 7.86 6.19
N MET A 42 -9.16 7.36 5.54
CA MET A 42 -9.67 6.01 5.77
C MET A 42 -8.80 4.98 5.06
N ASN A 43 -8.24 4.01 5.80
CA ASN A 43 -7.54 2.87 5.21
C ASN A 43 -8.53 1.92 4.52
N LEU A 44 -8.40 1.75 3.20
CA LEU A 44 -9.20 0.81 2.42
C LEU A 44 -8.48 -0.55 2.24
N ALA A 45 -7.16 -0.51 2.07
CA ALA A 45 -6.31 -1.69 1.97
C ALA A 45 -4.86 -1.32 2.30
N SER A 46 -4.11 -2.27 2.86
CA SER A 46 -2.67 -2.14 3.08
C SER A 46 -1.91 -3.39 2.66
N GLY A 47 -0.63 -3.22 2.39
CA GLY A 47 0.26 -4.33 2.06
C GLY A 47 1.71 -4.00 2.35
N ILE A 48 2.48 -5.06 2.59
CA ILE A 48 3.93 -5.00 2.75
C ILE A 48 4.60 -5.99 1.79
N ALA A 49 5.71 -5.59 1.18
CA ALA A 49 6.53 -6.44 0.35
C ALA A 49 8.01 -6.15 0.58
N ARG A 50 8.83 -7.19 0.73
CA ARG A 50 10.29 -7.03 0.77
C ARG A 50 10.88 -7.18 -0.63
N ALA A 51 11.69 -6.21 -1.05
CA ALA A 51 12.21 -6.14 -2.41
C ALA A 51 13.07 -7.35 -2.81
N ARG A 52 13.74 -8.01 -1.85
CA ARG A 52 14.46 -9.26 -2.11
C ARG A 52 13.59 -10.40 -2.65
N PHE A 53 12.29 -10.40 -2.38
CA PHE A 53 11.35 -11.44 -2.85
C PHE A 53 10.64 -11.06 -4.17
N ARG A 54 11.09 -10.00 -4.87
CA ARG A 54 10.47 -9.52 -6.13
C ARG A 54 10.44 -10.56 -7.26
N GLN A 55 11.28 -11.59 -7.19
CA GLN A 55 11.35 -12.68 -8.18
C GLN A 55 10.59 -13.93 -7.74
N GLY A 56 9.88 -13.88 -6.60
CA GLY A 56 9.20 -15.02 -5.98
C GLY A 56 9.72 -15.31 -4.57
N HIS A 57 8.94 -16.07 -3.80
CA HIS A 57 9.43 -16.73 -2.60
C HIS A 57 10.11 -18.05 -3.00
N LEU A 58 11.12 -18.49 -2.24
CA LEU A 58 11.43 -19.90 -2.22
C LEU A 58 10.25 -20.58 -1.53
N GLU A 59 9.52 -21.42 -2.26
CA GLU A 59 8.50 -22.28 -1.67
C GLU A 59 9.20 -23.16 -0.62
N HIS A 60 8.77 -23.05 0.64
CA HIS A 60 9.02 -24.08 1.63
C HIS A 60 7.81 -25.01 1.57
N GLU A 61 8.06 -26.29 1.26
CA GLU A 61 7.10 -27.40 1.44
C GLU A 61 6.54 -27.41 2.87
#